data_AF-A0ABD1HRP8-F1
#
_entry.id   AF-A0ABD1HRP8-F1
#
_cell.length_a   1.000
_cell.length_b   1.000
_cell.length_c   1.000
_cell.angle_alpha   90.00
_cell.angle_beta   90.00
_cell.angle_gamma   90.00
#
_symmetry.space_group_name_H-M   'P 1'
#
loop_
_entity.id
_entity.type
_entity.pdbx_description
1 polymer ?
#
loop_
_entity_poly.entity_id
_entity_poly.type
_entity_poly.pdbx_seq_one_letter_code
_entity_poly.pdbx_strand_id
1 'polypeptide(L)'
;MASARVDLDGNPIKPLTICMIGAGGFIGSHLCEKLMAETQHKVLAVDVYSDKIKHLLEPSSLPWADRIHFHSLNIKSDSRLEGLVRVDLCLCKA
;
A
#
# COMPACT_ATOMS: atom_id res chain seq x y z
N MET A 1 9.28 -4.70 25.05
CA MET A 1 8.05 -5.25 24.44
C MET A 1 7.50 -4.18 23.52
N ALA A 2 7.33 -4.47 22.22
CA ALA A 2 6.66 -3.51 21.34
C ALA A 2 5.17 -3.49 21.72
N SER A 3 4.67 -2.33 22.15
CA SER A 3 3.24 -2.15 22.47
C SER A 3 2.41 -2.46 21.22
N ALA A 4 1.42 -3.33 21.33
CA ALA A 4 0.48 -3.60 20.24
C ALA A 4 -0.24 -2.29 19.88
N ARG A 5 -0.23 -1.90 18.60
CA ARG A 5 -0.93 -0.69 18.16
C ARG A 5 -2.44 -0.92 18.29
N VAL A 6 -3.11 0.04 18.93
CA VAL A 6 -4.57 0.08 19.08
C VAL A 6 -5.13 1.25 18.29
N ASP A 7 -6.37 1.14 17.86
CA ASP A 7 -7.11 2.25 17.27
C ASP A 7 -7.51 3.28 18.35
N LEU A 8 -8.23 4.33 17.93
CA LEU A 8 -8.68 5.39 18.84
C LEU A 8 -9.75 4.91 19.83
N ASP A 9 -10.44 3.81 19.52
CA ASP A 9 -11.42 3.16 20.36
C ASP A 9 -10.77 2.15 21.34
N GLY A 10 -9.45 1.96 21.26
CA GLY A 10 -8.68 1.04 22.10
C GLY A 10 -8.69 -0.42 21.64
N ASN A 11 -9.25 -0.72 20.45
CA ASN A 11 -9.23 -2.06 19.89
C ASN A 11 -7.91 -2.36 19.18
N PRO A 12 -7.46 -3.63 19.16
CA PRO A 12 -6.26 -4.01 18.40
C PRO A 12 -6.47 -3.78 16.90
N ILE A 13 -5.49 -3.12 16.26
CA ILE A 13 -5.54 -2.87 14.81
C ILE A 13 -5.28 -4.18 14.06
N LYS A 14 -6.27 -4.64 13.28
CA LYS A 14 -6.11 -5.80 12.40
C LYS A 14 -5.30 -5.41 11.15
N PRO A 15 -4.34 -6.24 10.71
CA PRO A 15 -3.71 -6.09 9.40
C PRO A 15 -4.77 -6.15 8.30
N LEU A 16 -4.62 -5.30 7.28
CA LEU A 16 -5.56 -5.18 6.16
C LEU A 16 -4.77 -5.19 4.85
N THR A 17 -5.42 -5.61 3.77
CA THR A 17 -4.90 -5.43 2.41
C THR A 17 -5.48 -4.15 1.82
N ILE A 18 -4.60 -3.21 1.48
CA ILE A 18 -4.94 -1.87 0.98
C ILE A 18 -4.56 -1.78 -0.49
N CYS A 19 -5.52 -1.55 -1.37
CA CYS A 19 -5.26 -1.20 -2.77
C CYS A 19 -5.13 0.31 -2.89
N MET A 20 -3.94 0.80 -3.20
CA MET A 20 -3.65 2.22 -3.32
C MET A 20 -3.49 2.60 -4.79
N ILE A 21 -4.47 3.32 -5.33
CA ILE A 21 -4.43 3.85 -6.68
C ILE A 21 -3.77 5.23 -6.66
N GLY A 22 -2.77 5.42 -7.52
CA GLY A 22 -1.93 6.62 -7.50
C GLY A 22 -0.80 6.54 -6.47
N ALA A 23 -0.32 5.33 -6.15
CA ALA A 23 0.70 5.09 -5.13
C ALA A 23 2.08 5.70 -5.48
N GLY A 24 2.38 5.89 -6.76
CA GLY A 24 3.57 6.60 -7.26
C GLY A 24 3.44 8.11 -7.27
N GLY A 25 2.27 8.65 -6.90
CA GLY A 25 2.03 10.08 -6.71
C GLY A 25 2.69 10.64 -5.44
N PHE A 26 2.63 11.96 -5.26
CA PHE A 26 3.22 12.63 -4.09
C PHE A 26 2.62 12.17 -2.75
N ILE A 27 1.30 12.02 -2.68
CA ILE A 27 0.62 11.57 -1.45
C ILE A 27 0.78 10.07 -1.27
N GLY A 28 0.64 9.30 -2.36
CA GLY A 28 0.73 7.85 -2.33
C GLY A 28 2.09 7.36 -1.83
N SER A 29 3.18 7.97 -2.28
CA SER A 29 4.53 7.55 -1.90
C SER A 29 4.77 7.69 -0.40
N HIS A 30 4.45 8.86 0.17
CA HIS A 30 4.61 9.12 1.62
C HIS A 30 3.67 8.26 2.46
N LEU A 31 2.47 7.97 1.96
CA LEU A 31 1.55 7.08 2.65
C LEU A 31 2.09 5.64 2.67
N CYS A 32 2.64 5.14 1.56
CA CYS A 32 3.31 3.85 1.50
C CYS A 32 4.49 3.78 2.48
N GLU A 33 5.33 4.81 2.55
CA GLU A 33 6.45 4.88 3.51
C GLU A 33 5.96 4.72 4.96
N LYS A 34 4.92 5.48 5.34
CA LYS A 34 4.32 5.39 6.68
C LYS A 34 3.71 4.03 6.95
N LEU A 35 2.98 3.46 5.99
CA LEU A 35 2.36 2.14 6.15
C LEU A 35 3.42 1.05 6.37
N MET A 36 4.53 1.10 5.63
CA MET A 36 5.62 0.12 5.76
C MET A 36 6.41 0.30 7.06
N ALA A 37 6.68 1.53 7.49
CA ALA A 37 7.45 1.81 8.69
C ALA A 37 6.65 1.60 10.00
N GLU A 38 5.36 1.95 9.99
CA GLU A 38 4.58 2.09 11.21
C GLU A 38 3.53 1.01 11.42
N THR A 39 3.06 0.35 10.36
CA THR A 39 1.91 -0.57 10.45
C THR A 39 2.28 -1.97 9.95
N GLN A 40 1.37 -2.93 10.12
CA GLN A 40 1.49 -4.28 9.55
C GLN A 40 0.58 -4.49 8.33
N HIS A 41 0.02 -3.42 7.76
CA HIS A 41 -0.85 -3.54 6.58
C HIS A 41 -0.06 -3.96 5.35
N LYS A 42 -0.76 -4.63 4.42
CA LYS A 42 -0.28 -4.99 3.09
C LYS A 42 -0.77 -3.95 2.09
N VAL A 43 0.08 -3.52 1.17
CA VAL A 43 -0.21 -2.49 0.17
C VAL A 43 -0.05 -3.06 -1.23
N LEU A 44 -1.11 -2.96 -2.03
CA LEU A 44 -1.09 -3.14 -3.48
C LEU A 44 -1.01 -1.74 -4.11
N ALA A 45 0.21 -1.34 -4.47
CA ALA A 45 0.50 -0.04 -5.06
C ALA A 45 0.19 -0.08 -6.56
N VAL A 46 -0.84 0.64 -6.99
CA VAL A 46 -1.27 0.73 -8.39
C VAL A 46 -0.95 2.12 -8.92
N ASP A 47 -0.07 2.21 -9.91
CA ASP A 47 0.24 3.46 -10.61
C ASP A 47 0.83 3.16 -11.98
N VAL A 48 0.95 4.15 -12.85
CA VAL A 48 1.67 4.01 -14.12
C VAL A 48 3.19 4.05 -13.86
N TYR A 49 3.62 4.89 -12.92
CA TYR A 49 5.03 5.11 -12.61
C TYR A 49 5.37 4.75 -11.16
N SER A 50 6.53 4.13 -10.91
CA SER A 50 6.99 3.74 -9.58
C SER A 50 8.11 4.62 -9.02
N ASP A 51 8.55 5.65 -9.74
CA ASP A 51 9.80 6.38 -9.44
C ASP A 51 9.92 6.86 -8.00
N LYS A 52 8.81 7.27 -7.39
CA LYS A 52 8.77 7.76 -6.00
C LYS A 52 8.79 6.67 -4.94
N ILE A 53 8.43 5.44 -5.31
CA ILE A 53 8.35 4.29 -4.39
C ILE A 53 9.38 3.19 -4.69
N LYS A 54 10.26 3.36 -5.69
CA LYS A 54 11.31 2.39 -6.04
C LYS A 54 12.13 1.94 -4.82
N HIS A 55 12.47 2.89 -3.95
CA HIS A 55 13.23 2.64 -2.74
C HIS A 55 12.50 1.76 -1.70
N LEU A 56 11.18 1.60 -1.82
CA LEU A 56 10.39 0.70 -0.98
C LEU A 56 10.29 -0.71 -1.57
N LEU A 57 10.51 -0.85 -2.88
CA LEU A 57 10.39 -2.10 -3.63
C LEU A 57 11.73 -2.86 -3.72
N GLU A 58 12.86 -2.15 -3.64
CA GLU A 58 14.19 -2.73 -3.76
C GLU A 58 15.10 -2.26 -2.60
N PRO A 59 15.96 -3.14 -2.05
CA PRO A 59 16.14 -4.56 -2.34
C PRO A 59 15.11 -5.46 -1.63
N SER A 60 14.89 -6.67 -2.14
CA SER A 60 13.99 -7.68 -1.57
C SER A 60 14.42 -8.21 -0.18
N SER A 61 15.55 -7.74 0.37
CA SER A 61 15.96 -7.97 1.75
C SER A 61 15.26 -7.04 2.76
N LEU A 62 14.40 -6.15 2.30
CA LEU A 62 13.65 -5.24 3.19
C LEU A 62 12.62 -6.03 4.02
N PRO A 63 12.42 -5.69 5.30
CA PRO A 63 11.50 -6.40 6.19
C PRO A 63 10.02 -6.26 5.79
N TRP A 64 9.73 -5.47 4.76
CA TRP A 64 8.39 -5.26 4.20
C TRP A 64 8.25 -5.68 2.75
N ALA A 65 9.23 -6.40 2.18
CA ALA A 65 9.20 -6.85 0.79
C ALA A 65 7.94 -7.67 0.47
N ASP A 66 7.48 -8.52 1.39
CA ASP A 66 6.24 -9.31 1.23
C ASP A 66 4.95 -8.50 1.45
N ARG A 67 5.07 -7.25 1.90
CA ARG A 67 3.94 -6.38 2.29
C ARG A 67 3.61 -5.35 1.22
N ILE A 68 4.51 -5.00 0.31
CA ILE A 68 4.24 -4.02 -0.74
C ILE A 68 4.45 -4.60 -2.13
N HIS A 69 3.39 -4.64 -2.93
CA HIS A 69 3.45 -5.12 -4.31
C HIS A 69 3.08 -3.97 -5.26
N PHE A 70 3.92 -3.73 -6.27
CA PHE A 70 3.65 -2.72 -7.29
C PHE A 70 3.00 -3.34 -8.54
N HIS A 71 1.94 -2.71 -9.00
CA HIS A 71 1.22 -3.05 -10.22
C HIS A 71 1.22 -1.85 -11.16
N SER A 72 1.99 -1.94 -12.25
CA SER A 72 1.98 -0.93 -13.30
C SER A 72 0.70 -1.05 -14.13
N LEU A 73 -0.31 -0.23 -13.81
CA LEU A 73 -1.63 -0.27 -14.45
C LEU A 73 -2.16 1.13 -14.74
N ASN A 74 -2.85 1.25 -15.87
CA ASN A 74 -3.63 2.44 -16.19
C ASN A 74 -5.13 2.18 -15.92
N ILE A 75 -5.66 2.83 -14.90
CA ILE A 75 -7.05 2.64 -14.44
C ILE A 75 -8.12 2.98 -15.50
N LYS A 76 -7.78 3.68 -16.57
CA LYS A 76 -8.75 4.07 -17.61
C LYS A 76 -9.16 2.92 -18.53
N SER A 77 -8.39 1.84 -18.61
CA SER A 77 -8.60 0.81 -19.64
C SER A 77 -8.23 -0.62 -19.22
N ASP A 78 -8.02 -0.86 -17.92
CA ASP A 78 -7.52 -2.15 -17.44
C ASP A 78 -8.55 -2.91 -16.60
N SER A 79 -9.05 -4.03 -17.12
CA SER A 79 -10.01 -4.91 -16.44
C SER A 79 -9.42 -5.61 -15.22
N ARG A 80 -8.09 -5.66 -15.07
CA ARG A 80 -7.43 -6.24 -13.89
C ARG A 80 -7.69 -5.43 -12.62
N LEU A 81 -8.12 -4.18 -12.77
CA LEU A 81 -8.46 -3.32 -11.65
C LEU A 81 -9.59 -3.92 -10.80
N GLU A 82 -10.60 -4.55 -11.42
CA GLU A 82 -11.72 -5.19 -10.70
C GLU A 82 -11.23 -6.29 -9.74
N GLY A 83 -10.17 -7.01 -10.09
CA GLY A 83 -9.55 -8.00 -9.21
C GLY A 83 -8.79 -7.37 -8.04
N LEU A 84 -8.18 -6.21 -8.24
CA LEU A 84 -7.37 -5.51 -7.24
C LEU A 84 -8.18 -4.66 -6.27
N VAL A 85 -9.34 -4.16 -6.69
CA VAL A 85 -10.26 -3.42 -5.80
C VAL A 85 -11.05 -4.33 -4.86
N ARG A 86 -10.99 -5.65 -5.06
CA ARG A 86 -11.65 -6.67 -4.23
C ARG A 86 -10.87 -6.97 -2.93
N VAL A 87 -10.36 -5.90 -2.31
CA VAL A 87 -9.57 -5.91 -1.08
C VAL A 87 -10.35 -5.27 0.08
N ASP A 88 -9.78 -5.29 1.28
CA ASP A 88 -10.44 -4.75 2.48
C ASP A 88 -10.63 -3.23 2.41
N LEU A 89 -9.67 -2.50 1.81
CA LEU A 89 -9.72 -1.05 1.67
C LEU A 89 -9.11 -0.60 0.34
N CYS A 90 -9.84 0.20 -0.43
CA CYS A 90 -9.32 0.84 -1.64
C CYS A 90 -9.19 2.36 -1.44
N LEU A 91 -7.99 2.89 -1.63
CA LEU A 91 -7.71 4.32 -1.58
C LEU A 91 -7.49 4.83 -3.00
N CYS A 92 -8.45 5.62 -3.47
CA CYS A 92 -8.39 6.29 -4.76
C CYS A 92 -8.11 7.78 -4.54
N LYS A 93 -7.02 8.30 -5.10
CA LYS A 93 -6.89 9.74 -5.25
C LYS A 93 -7.76 10.19 -6.44
N ALA A 94 -8.81 10.95 -6.16
CA ALA A 94 -9.63 11.63 -7.17
C ALA A 94 -8.86 12.77 -7.85
#